data_AF-A0A7G8WD93-F1
#
_entry.id   AF-A0A7G8WD93-F1
#
_cell.length_a   1.000
_cell.length_b   1.000
_cell.length_c   1.000
_cell.angle_alpha   90.00
_cell.angle_beta   90.00
_cell.angle_gamma   90.00
#
_symmetry.space_group_name_H-M   'P 1'
#
loop_
_entity.id
_entity.type
_entity.pdbx_description
1 polymer ?
#
loop_
_entity_poly.entity_id
_entity_poly.type
_entity_poly.pdbx_seq_one_letter_code
_entity_poly.pdbx_strand_id
1 'polypeptide(L)'
;MNRTYFKTIVFGILILTFTNCKAQTDEKPNPKINSENYYEYYQSGGTKSTTTNWLRRHEAVPIIIDELEKLGFKTKQYILYELEDGGQIILDVYNRENDLGIVFNTGHFAFIKKEQRNTRTYKQDKFKISGSLGKRKVYEDLPKNIIVLQETWYWYQTQSSSNDKLVNKKTAEFILREDIRKKVAELEK
;
A
#
# COMPACT_ATOMS: atom_id res chain seq x y z
N MET A 1 10.28 -49.82 57.89
CA MET A 1 10.74 -48.73 57.00
C MET A 1 9.62 -48.44 56.01
N ASN A 2 8.86 -47.37 56.26
CA ASN A 2 7.66 -47.02 55.49
C ASN A 2 8.05 -46.31 54.19
N ARG A 3 7.56 -46.82 53.05
CA ARG A 3 7.64 -46.16 51.75
C ARG A 3 6.45 -45.22 51.59
N THR A 4 6.70 -43.92 51.52
CA THR A 4 5.70 -42.89 51.27
C THR A 4 5.62 -42.61 49.77
N TYR A 5 4.43 -42.81 49.20
CA TYR A 5 4.14 -42.55 47.79
C TYR A 5 3.92 -41.04 47.58
N PHE A 6 4.70 -40.41 46.70
CA PHE A 6 4.42 -39.06 46.21
C PHE A 6 3.36 -39.13 45.12
N LYS A 7 2.18 -38.53 45.36
CA LYS A 7 1.15 -38.31 44.35
C LYS A 7 1.43 -36.99 43.64
N THR A 8 1.75 -37.07 42.35
CA THR A 8 1.76 -35.94 41.43
C THR A 8 0.30 -35.62 41.05
N ILE A 9 -0.19 -34.44 41.42
CA ILE A 9 -1.46 -33.91 40.89
C ILE A 9 -1.10 -32.71 40.01
N VAL A 10 -1.17 -32.92 38.69
CA VAL A 10 -1.06 -31.87 37.68
C VAL A 10 -2.40 -31.14 37.64
N PHE A 11 -2.45 -29.93 38.19
CA PHE A 11 -3.62 -29.06 38.08
C PHE A 11 -3.52 -28.28 36.77
N GLY A 12 -4.25 -28.73 35.75
CA GLY A 12 -4.33 -28.05 34.46
C GLY A 12 -5.10 -26.75 34.58
N ILE A 13 -4.42 -25.62 34.36
CA ILE A 13 -5.04 -24.30 34.21
C ILE A 13 -5.38 -24.13 32.73
N LEU A 14 -6.66 -24.33 32.38
CA LEU A 14 -7.19 -23.99 31.06
C LEU A 14 -7.75 -22.55 31.12
N ILE A 15 -6.91 -21.57 30.76
CA ILE A 15 -7.36 -20.18 30.57
C ILE A 15 -7.92 -20.06 29.16
N LEU A 16 -9.26 -20.12 29.04
CA LEU A 16 -9.98 -19.69 27.85
C LEU A 16 -10.07 -18.16 27.86
N THR A 17 -9.11 -17.52 27.19
CA THR A 17 -9.23 -16.10 26.84
C THR A 17 -10.20 -15.97 25.68
N PHE A 18 -11.43 -15.56 25.97
CA PHE A 18 -12.34 -15.03 24.95
C PHE A 18 -11.83 -13.64 24.54
N THR A 19 -10.95 -13.60 23.54
CA THR A 19 -10.72 -12.39 22.77
C THR A 19 -12.02 -12.12 21.99
N ASN A 20 -12.78 -11.13 22.45
CA ASN A 20 -13.79 -10.46 21.64
C ASN A 20 -13.06 -9.78 20.46
N CYS A 21 -12.74 -10.56 19.42
CA CYS A 21 -12.49 -10.02 18.09
C CYS A 21 -13.79 -9.35 17.66
N LYS A 22 -13.86 -8.02 17.79
CA LYS A 22 -14.83 -7.24 17.04
C LYS A 22 -14.63 -7.62 15.58
N ALA A 23 -15.60 -8.33 15.01
CA ALA A 23 -15.63 -8.62 13.59
C ALA A 23 -15.46 -7.29 12.86
N GLN A 24 -14.33 -7.15 12.17
CA GLN A 24 -14.10 -6.06 11.25
C GLN A 24 -15.19 -6.20 10.19
N THR A 25 -16.18 -5.31 10.21
CA THR A 25 -17.26 -5.33 9.23
C THR A 25 -16.63 -5.30 7.84
N ASP A 26 -16.96 -6.28 7.00
CA ASP A 26 -16.49 -6.39 5.63
C ASP A 26 -16.97 -5.18 4.81
N GLU A 27 -16.25 -4.07 4.92
CA GLU A 27 -16.43 -2.95 4.01
C GLU A 27 -16.12 -3.45 2.60
N LYS A 28 -17.12 -3.39 1.72
CA LYS A 28 -16.93 -3.66 0.29
C LYS A 28 -16.49 -2.38 -0.42
N PRO A 29 -15.66 -2.48 -1.47
CA PRO A 29 -15.38 -1.32 -2.31
C PRO A 29 -16.68 -0.81 -2.94
N ASN A 30 -16.79 0.51 -3.12
CA ASN A 30 -17.91 1.08 -3.88
C ASN A 30 -17.62 0.91 -5.38
N PRO A 31 -18.34 0.03 -6.11
CA PRO A 31 -18.04 -0.28 -7.50
C PRO A 31 -18.29 0.90 -8.46
N LYS A 32 -18.94 1.98 -8.01
CA LYS A 32 -19.18 3.18 -8.82
C LYS A 32 -17.96 4.12 -8.85
N ILE A 33 -16.99 3.90 -7.98
CA ILE A 33 -15.83 4.77 -7.79
C ILE A 33 -14.58 4.05 -8.32
N ASN A 34 -13.87 4.68 -9.26
CA ASN A 34 -12.68 4.14 -9.92
C ASN A 34 -11.58 5.21 -10.05
N SER A 35 -10.44 4.85 -10.65
CA SER A 35 -9.28 5.75 -10.77
C SER A 35 -9.54 7.04 -11.56
N GLU A 36 -10.59 7.10 -12.39
CA GLU A 36 -10.90 8.23 -13.27
C GLU A 36 -11.81 9.27 -12.61
N ASN A 37 -12.71 8.83 -11.73
CA ASN A 37 -13.75 9.66 -11.13
C ASN A 37 -13.59 9.89 -9.62
N TYR A 38 -12.79 9.11 -8.87
CA TYR A 38 -12.80 9.20 -7.40
C TYR A 38 -12.35 10.56 -6.84
N TYR A 39 -11.60 11.37 -7.59
CA TYR A 39 -11.27 12.75 -7.23
C TYR A 39 -12.50 13.67 -7.17
N GLU A 40 -13.52 13.41 -7.98
CA GLU A 40 -14.78 14.15 -7.96
C GLU A 40 -15.55 13.89 -6.66
N TYR A 41 -15.36 12.70 -6.08
CA TYR A 41 -15.96 12.31 -4.82
C TYR A 41 -15.37 13.05 -3.62
N TYR A 42 -14.12 13.53 -3.71
CA TYR A 42 -13.47 14.30 -2.65
C TYR A 42 -14.26 15.58 -2.32
N GLN A 43 -14.74 16.28 -3.36
CA GLN A 43 -15.49 17.53 -3.21
C GLN A 43 -16.99 17.28 -2.92
N SER A 44 -17.54 16.16 -3.38
CA SER A 44 -18.97 15.85 -3.23
C SER A 44 -19.37 15.30 -1.84
N GLY A 45 -18.39 15.00 -0.98
CA GLY A 45 -18.58 14.30 0.31
C GLY A 45 -19.42 15.04 1.37
N GLY A 46 -19.72 16.33 1.15
CA GLY A 46 -20.63 17.08 1.99
C GLY A 46 -20.05 17.55 3.33
N THR A 47 -20.74 18.52 3.91
CA THR A 47 -20.36 19.44 5.01
C THR A 47 -20.09 18.83 6.39
N LYS A 48 -19.87 17.51 6.52
CA LYS A 48 -19.56 16.86 7.81
C LYS A 48 -18.05 16.71 7.98
N SER A 49 -17.55 16.71 9.23
CA SER A 49 -16.14 16.46 9.55
C SER A 49 -15.71 15.06 9.09
N THR A 50 -15.25 14.97 7.84
CA THR A 50 -14.57 13.79 7.31
C THR A 50 -13.07 13.94 7.52
N THR A 51 -12.41 12.88 7.97
CA THR A 51 -10.95 12.84 8.00
C THR A 51 -10.44 12.17 6.73
N THR A 52 -9.47 12.79 6.08
CA THR A 52 -8.79 12.20 4.92
C THR A 52 -7.53 11.48 5.39
N ASN A 53 -7.31 10.27 4.88
CA ASN A 53 -6.10 9.49 5.09
C ASN A 53 -5.64 8.87 3.76
N TRP A 54 -4.46 8.27 3.75
CA TRP A 54 -3.84 7.68 2.56
C TRP A 54 -3.39 6.25 2.85
N LEU A 55 -3.44 5.38 1.84
CA LEU A 55 -2.82 4.06 1.90
C LEU A 55 -1.31 4.26 2.06
N ARG A 56 -0.80 3.90 3.24
CA ARG A 56 0.61 4.01 3.55
C ARG A 56 1.38 2.89 2.86
N ARG A 57 2.69 3.04 2.70
CA ARG A 57 3.55 2.02 2.06
C ARG A 57 3.32 0.61 2.62
N HIS A 58 3.22 0.47 3.95
CA HIS A 58 3.00 -0.83 4.60
C HIS A 58 1.62 -1.46 4.30
N GLU A 59 0.65 -0.68 3.82
CA GLU A 59 -0.67 -1.15 3.39
C GLU A 59 -0.69 -1.41 1.87
N ALA A 60 -0.05 -0.53 1.09
CA ALA A 60 -0.03 -0.59 -0.36
C ALA A 60 0.88 -1.69 -0.91
N VAL A 61 2.08 -1.89 -0.36
CA VAL A 61 3.06 -2.88 -0.87
C VAL A 61 2.50 -4.32 -0.84
N PRO A 62 1.85 -4.79 0.23
CA PRO A 62 1.20 -6.10 0.22
C PRO A 62 0.11 -6.24 -0.85
N ILE A 63 -0.66 -5.18 -1.11
CA ILE A 63 -1.69 -5.17 -2.17
C ILE A 63 -1.06 -5.28 -3.56
N ILE A 64 0.05 -4.57 -3.77
CA ILE A 64 0.81 -4.61 -5.03
C ILE A 64 1.30 -6.04 -5.31
N ILE A 65 1.91 -6.68 -4.32
CA ILE A 65 2.42 -8.05 -4.42
C ILE A 65 1.29 -9.02 -4.75
N ASP A 66 0.22 -9.00 -3.96
CA ASP A 66 -0.93 -9.89 -4.15
C ASP A 66 -1.59 -9.71 -5.53
N GLU A 67 -1.66 -8.49 -6.06
CA GLU A 67 -2.17 -8.25 -7.42
C GLU A 67 -1.22 -8.79 -8.50
N LEU A 68 0.09 -8.57 -8.36
CA LEU A 68 1.07 -9.08 -9.31
C LEU A 68 1.13 -10.62 -9.31
N GLU A 69 1.02 -11.25 -8.15
CA GLU A 69 0.97 -12.72 -8.04
C GLU A 69 -0.26 -13.31 -8.71
N LYS A 70 -1.43 -12.65 -8.60
CA LYS A 70 -2.65 -13.03 -9.32
C LYS A 70 -2.50 -12.92 -10.84
N LEU A 71 -1.67 -12.00 -11.30
CA LEU A 71 -1.30 -11.84 -12.70
C LEU A 71 -0.18 -12.82 -13.14
N GLY A 72 0.32 -13.67 -12.24
CA GLY A 72 1.32 -14.70 -12.55
C GLY A 72 2.78 -14.25 -12.38
N PHE A 73 3.04 -13.05 -11.85
CA PHE A 73 4.40 -12.56 -11.63
C PHE A 73 4.96 -13.07 -10.30
N LYS A 74 6.18 -13.62 -10.34
CA LYS A 74 6.96 -13.93 -9.13
C LYS A 74 7.69 -12.70 -8.63
N THR A 75 7.35 -12.21 -7.45
CA THR A 75 7.89 -10.93 -6.96
C THR A 75 8.94 -11.09 -5.86
N LYS A 76 9.83 -10.11 -5.76
CA LYS A 76 10.73 -9.88 -4.63
C LYS A 76 10.55 -8.46 -4.13
N GLN A 77 10.77 -8.25 -2.84
CA GLN A 77 10.63 -6.92 -2.22
C GLN A 77 12.00 -6.28 -2.00
N TYR A 78 12.03 -4.95 -1.96
CA TYR A 78 13.17 -4.14 -1.54
C TYR A 78 14.48 -4.48 -2.27
N ILE A 79 14.43 -4.40 -3.60
CA ILE A 79 15.58 -4.69 -4.47
C ILE A 79 16.34 -3.41 -4.77
N LEU A 80 17.66 -3.40 -4.53
CA LEU A 80 18.55 -2.38 -5.07
C LEU A 80 18.70 -2.61 -6.58
N TYR A 81 18.21 -1.67 -7.37
CA TYR A 81 18.21 -1.72 -8.83
C TYR A 81 19.14 -0.64 -9.38
N GLU A 82 20.02 -1.04 -10.29
CA GLU A 82 20.94 -0.14 -10.99
C GLU A 82 20.30 0.31 -12.31
N LEU A 83 20.25 1.61 -12.50
CA LEU A 83 19.77 2.28 -13.70
C LEU A 83 20.92 2.36 -14.73
N GLU A 84 20.58 2.57 -16.00
CA GLU A 84 21.55 2.68 -17.09
C GLU A 84 22.59 3.81 -16.88
N ASP A 85 22.21 4.88 -16.18
CA ASP A 85 23.10 6.00 -15.85
C ASP A 85 24.05 5.70 -14.65
N GLY A 86 24.07 4.46 -14.16
CA GLY A 86 24.78 4.04 -12.95
C GLY A 86 24.10 4.50 -11.65
N GLY A 87 22.95 5.16 -11.74
CA GLY A 87 22.13 5.53 -10.60
C GLY A 87 21.53 4.29 -9.92
N GLN A 88 21.27 4.38 -8.62
CA GLN A 88 20.64 3.27 -7.89
C GLN A 88 19.32 3.71 -7.25
N ILE A 89 18.32 2.86 -7.37
CA ILE A 89 17.03 3.00 -6.69
C ILE A 89 16.66 1.74 -5.91
N ILE A 90 15.78 1.89 -4.92
CA ILE A 90 15.20 0.76 -4.20
C ILE A 90 13.79 0.54 -4.72
N LEU A 91 13.57 -0.61 -5.37
CA LEU A 91 12.26 -1.07 -5.80
C LEU A 91 11.51 -1.66 -4.61
N ASP A 92 10.28 -1.20 -4.37
CA ASP A 92 9.41 -1.78 -3.35
C ASP A 92 9.02 -3.21 -3.75
N VAL A 93 8.76 -3.44 -5.05
CA VAL A 93 8.45 -4.76 -5.63
C VAL A 93 9.17 -4.92 -6.96
N TYR A 94 9.72 -6.10 -7.23
CA TYR A 94 10.44 -6.42 -8.47
C TYR A 94 10.16 -7.84 -8.94
N ASN A 95 9.83 -8.00 -10.22
CA ASN A 95 9.80 -9.29 -10.90
C ASN A 95 11.00 -9.37 -11.85
N ARG A 96 11.89 -10.33 -11.60
CA ARG A 96 13.12 -10.51 -12.38
C ARG A 96 12.88 -11.10 -13.77
N GLU A 97 11.89 -11.98 -13.90
CA GLU A 97 11.63 -12.72 -15.15
C GLU A 97 11.22 -11.77 -16.29
N ASN A 98 10.53 -10.66 -15.97
CA ASN A 98 10.04 -9.66 -16.92
C ASN A 98 10.73 -8.29 -16.76
N ASP A 99 11.78 -8.21 -15.93
CA ASP A 99 12.45 -6.94 -15.56
C ASP A 99 11.46 -5.83 -15.15
N LEU A 100 10.43 -6.18 -14.38
CA LEU A 100 9.35 -5.28 -13.98
C LEU A 100 9.56 -4.77 -12.55
N GLY A 101 9.80 -3.48 -12.39
CA GLY A 101 9.94 -2.82 -11.10
C GLY A 101 8.73 -1.98 -10.71
N ILE A 102 8.44 -1.90 -9.42
CA ILE A 102 7.45 -0.97 -8.85
C ILE A 102 8.08 -0.21 -7.70
N VAL A 103 7.91 1.11 -7.71
CA VAL A 103 8.20 2.01 -6.59
C VAL A 103 6.92 2.66 -6.09
N PHE A 104 6.74 2.69 -4.77
CA PHE A 104 5.66 3.36 -4.06
C PHE A 104 6.22 4.59 -3.33
N ASN A 105 6.04 5.75 -3.96
CA ASN A 105 6.55 7.02 -3.48
C ASN A 105 5.73 7.50 -2.28
N THR A 106 6.37 7.59 -1.12
CA THR A 106 5.75 8.07 0.12
C THR A 106 5.69 9.58 0.17
N GLY A 107 4.64 10.09 0.82
CA GLY A 107 4.34 11.50 0.91
C GLY A 107 3.09 11.86 0.13
N HIS A 108 2.28 12.71 0.74
CA HIS A 108 1.01 13.14 0.20
C HIS A 108 0.84 14.65 0.29
N PHE A 109 0.02 15.18 -0.61
CA PHE A 109 -0.44 16.56 -0.51
C PHE A 109 -1.62 16.65 0.44
N ALA A 110 -1.66 17.71 1.25
CA ALA A 110 -2.82 18.00 2.10
C ALA A 110 -4.10 18.24 1.27
N PHE A 111 -3.94 18.78 0.05
CA PHE A 111 -5.03 19.02 -0.88
C PHE A 111 -4.87 18.11 -2.10
N ILE A 112 -5.89 17.29 -2.30
CA ILE A 112 -5.97 16.27 -3.34
C ILE A 112 -6.43 16.92 -4.65
N LYS A 113 -5.74 16.66 -5.75
CA LYS A 113 -6.08 17.16 -7.09
C LYS A 113 -5.81 16.13 -8.18
N LYS A 114 -6.67 16.05 -9.20
CA LYS A 114 -6.61 15.02 -10.25
C LYS A 114 -5.28 15.04 -11.01
N GLU A 115 -4.71 16.23 -11.22
CA GLU A 115 -3.45 16.42 -11.96
C GLU A 115 -2.26 15.73 -11.26
N GLN A 116 -2.36 15.47 -9.95
CA GLN A 116 -1.33 14.77 -9.19
C GLN A 116 -1.13 13.32 -9.66
N ARG A 117 -2.09 12.70 -10.37
CA ARG A 117 -1.94 11.36 -10.94
C ARG A 117 -1.01 11.28 -12.15
N ASN A 118 -0.72 12.40 -12.81
CA ASN A 118 -0.02 12.42 -14.09
C ASN A 118 1.51 12.50 -13.96
N THR A 119 2.05 12.36 -12.74
CA THR A 119 3.50 12.46 -12.50
C THR A 119 4.15 11.08 -12.37
N ARG A 120 5.23 10.86 -13.11
CA ARG A 120 6.15 9.72 -12.93
C ARG A 120 7.33 10.05 -12.01
N THR A 121 7.29 11.20 -11.35
CA THR A 121 8.39 11.67 -10.51
C THR A 121 8.54 10.77 -9.27
N TYR A 122 9.69 10.14 -9.16
CA TYR A 122 10.07 9.36 -7.99
C TYR A 122 11.05 10.12 -7.11
N LYS A 123 10.84 10.05 -5.80
CA LYS A 123 11.63 10.78 -4.81
C LYS A 123 12.21 9.77 -3.82
N GLN A 124 13.52 9.55 -3.90
CA GLN A 124 14.20 8.64 -3.00
C GLN A 124 14.97 9.40 -1.93
N ASP A 125 14.71 9.07 -0.67
CA ASP A 125 15.52 9.55 0.44
C ASP A 125 16.92 8.93 0.34
N LYS A 126 17.95 9.78 0.39
CA LYS A 126 19.33 9.31 0.48
C LYS A 126 19.69 9.18 1.95
N PHE A 127 20.28 8.05 2.31
CA PHE A 127 20.93 7.90 3.62
C PHE A 127 22.43 8.15 3.44
N LYS A 128 22.99 9.04 4.26
CA LYS A 128 24.44 9.17 4.37
C LYS A 128 24.96 8.04 5.25
N ILE A 129 26.19 7.59 4.98
CA ILE A 129 26.89 6.59 5.80
C ILE A 129 26.96 7.04 7.28
N SER A 130 26.97 8.35 7.53
CA SER A 130 26.89 8.96 8.87
C SER A 130 25.54 8.83 9.56
N GLY A 131 24.56 8.11 9.00
CA GLY A 131 23.21 7.94 9.56
C GLY A 131 22.29 9.14 9.41
N SER A 132 22.74 10.23 8.77
CA SER A 132 21.92 11.42 8.51
C SER A 132 21.24 11.36 7.15
N LEU A 133 20.07 11.99 7.03
CA LEU A 133 19.39 12.13 5.76
C LEU A 133 20.22 13.02 4.82
N GLY A 134 20.54 12.47 3.65
CA GLY A 134 21.09 13.22 2.53
C GLY A 134 20.01 13.99 1.77
N LYS A 135 20.44 14.84 0.84
CA LYS A 135 19.50 15.47 -0.10
C LYS A 135 18.79 14.36 -0.88
N ARG A 136 17.46 14.36 -0.82
CA ARG A 136 16.58 13.48 -1.60
C ARG A 136 16.95 13.56 -3.07
N LYS A 137 17.13 12.41 -3.72
CA LYS A 137 17.32 12.34 -5.17
C LYS A 137 15.95 12.30 -5.83
N VAL A 138 15.75 13.17 -6.80
CA VAL A 138 14.52 13.26 -7.58
C VAL A 138 14.82 12.66 -8.95
N TYR A 139 13.97 11.73 -9.36
CA TYR A 139 13.97 11.10 -10.66
C TYR A 139 12.72 11.59 -11.37
N GLU A 140 12.89 12.46 -12.37
CA GLU A 140 11.74 13.01 -13.12
C GLU A 140 11.09 11.92 -13.98
N ASP A 141 11.93 11.11 -14.61
CA ASP A 141 11.55 9.90 -15.33
C ASP A 141 12.39 8.72 -14.88
N LEU A 142 11.72 7.59 -14.68
CA LEU A 142 12.35 6.29 -14.54
C LEU A 142 12.15 5.47 -15.82
N PRO A 143 13.01 4.45 -16.06
CA PRO A 143 12.81 3.49 -17.13
C PRO A 143 11.36 2.99 -17.21
N LYS A 144 10.87 2.70 -18.42
CA LYS A 144 9.45 2.37 -18.64
C LYS A 144 9.01 1.12 -17.88
N ASN A 145 9.92 0.15 -17.75
CA ASN A 145 9.74 -1.07 -16.97
C ASN A 145 9.63 -0.82 -15.45
N ILE A 146 9.78 0.42 -14.98
CA ILE A 146 9.58 0.81 -13.58
C ILE A 146 8.29 1.63 -13.45
N ILE A 147 7.31 0.99 -12.82
CA ILE A 147 6.02 1.60 -12.48
C ILE A 147 6.18 2.46 -11.23
N VAL A 148 5.81 3.74 -11.35
CA VAL A 148 5.77 4.69 -10.24
C VAL A 148 4.32 4.82 -9.76
N LEU A 149 4.11 4.52 -8.47
CA LEU A 149 2.87 4.73 -7.74
C LEU A 149 3.13 5.77 -6.63
N GLN A 150 2.14 6.60 -6.29
CA GLN A 150 2.32 7.63 -5.26
C GLN A 150 1.25 7.53 -4.17
N GLU A 151 1.66 7.69 -2.92
CA GLU A 151 0.77 7.69 -1.75
C GLU A 151 -0.39 8.70 -1.92
N THR A 152 -0.11 9.88 -2.47
CA THR A 152 -1.14 10.90 -2.80
C THR A 152 -2.31 10.34 -3.59
N TRP A 153 -2.07 9.35 -4.47
CA TRP A 153 -3.09 8.78 -5.34
C TRP A 153 -4.05 7.85 -4.61
N TYR A 154 -3.79 7.45 -3.37
CA TYR A 154 -4.58 6.42 -2.73
C TYR A 154 -5.14 6.93 -1.41
N TRP A 155 -5.95 7.97 -1.50
CA TRP A 155 -6.64 8.54 -0.35
C TRP A 155 -8.01 7.90 -0.11
N TYR A 156 -8.46 7.98 1.13
CA TYR A 156 -9.79 7.57 1.56
C TYR A 156 -10.27 8.49 2.68
N GLN A 157 -11.58 8.52 2.88
CA GLN A 157 -12.25 9.31 3.91
C GLN A 157 -12.82 8.39 4.98
N THR A 158 -12.69 8.82 6.23
CA THR A 158 -13.37 8.23 7.37
C THR A 158 -14.31 9.25 7.98
N GLN A 159 -15.43 8.78 8.51
CA GLN A 159 -16.36 9.59 9.30
C GLN A 159 -17.02 8.71 10.37
N SER A 160 -17.69 9.32 11.34
CA SER A 160 -18.33 8.60 12.45
C SER A 160 -19.62 7.86 12.08
N SER A 161 -20.34 8.29 11.03
CA SER A 161 -21.57 7.64 10.53
C SER A 161 -21.33 6.86 9.23
N SER A 162 -22.23 5.98 8.79
CA SER A 162 -22.12 5.42 7.43
C SER A 162 -22.49 6.47 6.38
N ASN A 163 -21.75 6.51 5.26
CA ASN A 163 -22.09 7.31 4.07
C ASN A 163 -21.55 6.61 2.84
N ASP A 164 -22.46 6.23 1.97
CA ASP A 164 -22.23 5.51 0.72
C ASP A 164 -21.52 6.36 -0.35
N LYS A 165 -21.45 7.69 -0.14
CA LYS A 165 -20.73 8.63 -1.02
C LYS A 165 -19.27 8.83 -0.66
N LEU A 166 -18.79 8.23 0.44
CA LEU A 166 -17.38 8.34 0.83
C LEU A 166 -16.51 7.33 0.08
N VAL A 167 -15.32 7.77 -0.29
CA VAL A 167 -14.25 6.88 -0.71
C VAL A 167 -13.74 6.17 0.54
N ASN A 168 -14.23 4.97 0.84
CA ASN A 168 -13.71 4.17 1.96
C ASN A 168 -12.34 3.56 1.61
N LYS A 169 -11.65 3.03 2.62
CA LYS A 169 -10.32 2.44 2.45
C LYS A 169 -10.32 1.33 1.39
N LYS A 170 -11.34 0.47 1.39
CA LYS A 170 -11.48 -0.65 0.45
C LYS A 170 -11.63 -0.19 -1.00
N THR A 171 -12.24 0.97 -1.22
CA THR A 171 -12.32 1.61 -2.53
C THR A 171 -10.95 2.10 -2.99
N ALA A 172 -10.15 2.72 -2.09
CA ALA A 172 -8.77 3.10 -2.41
C ALA A 172 -7.88 1.87 -2.73
N GLU A 173 -8.05 0.77 -1.99
CA GLU A 173 -7.36 -0.50 -2.27
C GLU A 173 -7.75 -1.07 -3.64
N PHE A 174 -9.03 -1.00 -4.01
CA PHE A 174 -9.52 -1.43 -5.32
C PHE A 174 -8.93 -0.60 -6.46
N ILE A 175 -8.90 0.73 -6.31
CA ILE A 175 -8.29 1.66 -7.27
C ILE A 175 -6.81 1.35 -7.48
N LEU A 176 -6.06 1.07 -6.41
CA LEU A 176 -4.66 0.64 -6.50
C LEU A 176 -4.50 -0.61 -7.38
N ARG A 177 -5.36 -1.62 -7.19
CA ARG A 177 -5.35 -2.85 -8.01
C ARG A 177 -5.69 -2.60 -9.46
N GLU A 178 -6.66 -1.74 -9.74
CA GLU A 178 -6.97 -1.32 -11.12
C GLU A 178 -5.78 -0.64 -11.79
N ASP A 179 -5.10 0.26 -11.09
CA ASP A 179 -3.93 0.96 -11.64
C ASP A 179 -2.78 0.00 -11.94
N ILE A 180 -2.51 -0.97 -11.06
CA ILE A 180 -1.47 -1.99 -11.30
C ILE A 180 -1.80 -2.75 -12.57
N ARG A 181 -3.03 -3.27 -12.70
CA ARG A 181 -3.46 -4.01 -13.89
C ARG A 181 -3.34 -3.17 -15.16
N LYS A 182 -3.81 -1.92 -15.14
CA LYS A 182 -3.71 -0.99 -16.28
C LYS A 182 -2.25 -0.78 -16.68
N LYS A 183 -1.38 -0.45 -15.72
CA LYS A 183 0.04 -0.15 -15.99
C LYS A 183 0.84 -1.37 -16.45
N VAL A 184 0.58 -2.55 -15.90
CA VAL A 184 1.22 -3.79 -16.37
C VAL A 184 0.79 -4.08 -17.82
N ALA A 185 -0.51 -3.98 -18.13
CA ALA A 185 -1.01 -4.19 -19.49
C ALA A 185 -0.50 -3.15 -20.51
N GLU A 186 -0.10 -1.96 -20.06
CA GLU A 186 0.55 -0.94 -20.90
C GLU A 186 2.00 -1.31 -21.26
N LEU A 187 2.67 -2.13 -20.45
CA LEU A 187 4.05 -2.57 -20.71
C LEU A 187 4.15 -3.79 -21.62
N GLU A 188 3.06 -4.56 -21.74
CA GLU A 188 2.97 -5.73 -22.62
C GLU A 188 2.64 -5.36 -24.09
N LYS A 189 2.41 -4.07 -24.39
CA LYS A 189 2.11 -3.56 -25.73
C LYS A 189 3.36 -3.03 -26.42
#